data_AF-A0A523M7P4-F1
#
_entry.id   AF-A0A523M7P4-F1
#
_cell.length_a   1.000
_cell.length_b   1.000
_cell.length_c   1.000
_cell.angle_alpha   90.00
_cell.angle_beta   90.00
_cell.angle_gamma   90.00
#
_symmetry.space_group_name_H-M   'P 1'
#
loop_
_entity.id
_entity.type
_entity.pdbx_description
1 polymer ?
#
loop_
_entity_poly.entity_id
_entity_poly.type
_entity_poly.pdbx_seq_one_letter_code
_entity_poly.pdbx_strand_id
1 'polypeptide(L)'
;MNSADGDALDFDATQVNADSIQIGPGAAPNVALPLAMDFDSDGDTDLIVGFRVEDAGISCGDTEIVISGETHGGQLFMGSDNIITTDCSTGTCHP
;
A
#
# COMPACT_ATOMS: atom_id res chain seq x y z
N MET A 1 -18.65 11.68 -5.31
CA MET A 1 -17.27 11.40 -5.75
C MET A 1 -16.57 11.02 -4.47
N ASN A 2 -16.47 9.72 -4.19
CA ASN A 2 -15.90 9.24 -2.94
C ASN A 2 -14.40 9.22 -3.16
N SER A 3 -13.71 10.26 -2.68
CA SER A 3 -12.28 10.16 -2.45
C SER A 3 -12.09 9.05 -1.44
N ALA A 4 -11.37 8.00 -1.81
CA ALA A 4 -10.92 7.00 -0.87
C ALA A 4 -9.67 7.58 -0.20
N ASP A 5 -9.86 8.38 0.83
CA ASP A 5 -8.82 8.82 1.76
C ASP A 5 -8.56 7.82 2.89
N GLY A 6 -9.21 6.65 2.83
CA GLY A 6 -9.24 5.64 3.89
C GLY A 6 -10.68 5.23 4.23
N ASP A 7 -11.61 6.18 4.13
CA ASP A 7 -12.92 6.09 4.78
C ASP A 7 -14.05 5.84 3.77
N ALA A 8 -13.81 4.92 2.83
CA ALA A 8 -14.92 4.41 2.05
C ALA A 8 -15.85 3.67 3.01
N LEU A 9 -17.00 4.28 3.37
CA LEU A 9 -18.02 3.73 4.28
C LEU A 9 -18.48 2.29 3.95
N ASP A 10 -18.15 1.79 2.75
CA ASP A 10 -18.47 0.45 2.25
C ASP A 10 -17.25 -0.48 2.12
N PHE A 11 -16.08 -0.09 2.61
CA PHE A 11 -14.86 -0.89 2.55
C PHE A 11 -14.36 -1.28 3.96
N ASP A 12 -14.53 -2.55 4.30
CA ASP A 12 -13.95 -3.15 5.50
C ASP A 12 -12.55 -3.71 5.19
N ALA A 13 -11.50 -3.03 5.68
CA ALA A 13 -10.11 -3.41 5.43
C ALA A 13 -9.77 -4.81 5.99
N THR A 14 -10.53 -5.34 6.96
CA THR A 14 -10.32 -6.68 7.50
C THR A 14 -10.70 -7.81 6.53
N GLN A 15 -11.40 -7.48 5.45
CA GLN A 15 -11.70 -8.43 4.37
C GLN A 15 -10.52 -8.65 3.42
N VAL A 16 -9.47 -7.83 3.49
CA VAL A 16 -8.31 -7.93 2.61
C VAL A 16 -7.43 -9.12 2.98
N ASN A 17 -7.05 -9.93 1.98
CA ASN A 17 -6.03 -10.94 2.15
C ASN A 17 -4.65 -10.29 2.18
N ALA A 18 -4.10 -10.06 3.37
CA ALA A 18 -2.83 -9.36 3.55
C ALA A 18 -1.64 -10.00 2.81
N ASP A 19 -1.67 -11.32 2.59
CA ASP A 19 -0.61 -12.04 1.88
C ASP A 19 -0.63 -11.79 0.36
N SER A 20 -1.75 -11.26 -0.16
CA SER A 20 -1.90 -10.92 -1.57
C SER A 20 -1.43 -9.50 -1.90
N ILE A 21 -1.21 -8.65 -0.88
CA ILE A 21 -0.97 -7.24 -1.09
C ILE A 21 0.42 -7.02 -1.69
N GLN A 22 0.46 -6.23 -2.76
CA GLN A 22 1.67 -5.83 -3.45
C GLN A 22 1.67 -4.33 -3.74
N ILE A 23 2.85 -3.71 -3.68
CA ILE A 23 3.03 -2.29 -4.03
C ILE A 23 4.02 -2.08 -5.17
N GLY A 24 3.76 -1.04 -5.94
CA GLY A 24 4.65 -0.48 -6.95
C GLY A 24 4.91 -1.38 -8.16
N PRO A 25 5.69 -0.88 -9.15
CA PRO A 25 6.02 -1.63 -10.36
C PRO A 25 6.80 -2.92 -10.12
N GLY A 26 7.54 -2.99 -9.01
CA GLY A 26 8.29 -4.17 -8.60
C GLY A 26 7.45 -5.26 -7.95
N ALA A 27 6.16 -5.00 -7.70
CA ALA A 27 5.25 -5.93 -7.04
C ALA A 27 5.78 -6.42 -5.68
N ALA A 28 6.29 -5.49 -4.85
CA ALA A 28 6.83 -5.82 -3.54
C ALA A 28 5.74 -6.46 -2.67
N PRO A 29 5.94 -7.70 -2.17
CA PRO A 29 4.96 -8.35 -1.32
C PRO A 29 5.00 -7.77 0.09
N ASN A 30 3.90 -7.92 0.83
CA ASN A 30 3.92 -7.71 2.27
C ASN A 30 4.94 -8.66 2.93
N VAL A 31 5.82 -8.11 3.76
CA VAL A 31 6.86 -8.84 4.52
C VAL A 31 6.69 -8.71 6.03
N ALA A 32 5.73 -7.90 6.49
CA ALA A 32 5.43 -7.73 7.90
C ALA A 32 4.29 -8.65 8.35
N LEU A 33 4.25 -8.94 9.66
CA LEU A 33 3.06 -9.52 10.27
C LEU A 33 1.93 -8.49 10.18
N PRO A 34 0.80 -8.81 9.50
CA PRO A 34 -0.31 -7.87 9.39
C PRO A 34 -0.90 -7.57 10.77
N LEU A 35 -1.26 -6.31 11.00
CA LEU A 35 -1.92 -5.86 12.22
C LEU A 35 -3.25 -5.20 11.86
N ALA A 36 -4.33 -5.64 12.52
CA ALA A 36 -5.64 -5.04 12.40
C ALA A 36 -5.97 -4.24 13.65
N MET A 37 -6.13 -2.92 13.50
CA MET A 37 -6.51 -2.01 14.58
C MET A 37 -7.00 -0.69 13.99
N ASP A 38 -7.84 0.02 14.73
CA ASP A 38 -8.17 1.43 14.47
C ASP A 38 -6.91 2.28 14.74
N PHE A 39 -6.21 2.69 13.68
CA PHE A 39 -4.91 3.36 13.74
C PHE A 39 -5.04 4.88 13.88
N ASP A 40 -6.06 5.48 13.29
CA ASP A 40 -6.27 6.93 13.27
C ASP A 40 -7.42 7.43 14.16
N SER A 41 -8.13 6.51 14.83
CA SER A 41 -9.22 6.76 15.79
C SER A 41 -10.52 7.28 15.17
N ASP A 42 -10.84 6.87 13.95
CA ASP A 42 -12.09 7.19 13.26
C ASP A 42 -13.25 6.23 13.58
N GLY A 43 -12.94 5.05 14.15
CA GLY A 43 -13.88 4.02 14.56
C GLY A 43 -13.99 2.82 13.62
N ASP A 44 -13.29 2.83 12.47
CA ASP A 44 -13.15 1.70 11.57
C ASP A 44 -11.83 0.95 11.85
N THR A 45 -11.74 -0.32 11.43
CA THR A 45 -10.53 -1.13 11.66
C THR A 45 -9.62 -1.09 10.45
N ASP A 46 -8.42 -0.55 10.62
CA ASP A 46 -7.40 -0.52 9.57
C ASP A 46 -6.63 -1.82 9.46
N LEU A 47 -6.01 -2.02 8.29
CA LEU A 47 -5.04 -3.07 8.04
C LEU A 47 -3.65 -2.46 7.81
N ILE A 48 -2.73 -2.74 8.73
CA ILE A 48 -1.34 -2.30 8.66
C ILE A 48 -0.47 -3.43 8.09
N VAL A 49 0.26 -3.13 7.02
CA VAL A 49 1.20 -4.02 6.33
C VAL A 49 2.55 -3.33 6.10
N GLY A 50 3.58 -4.09 5.74
CA GLY A 50 4.92 -3.56 5.58
C GLY A 50 5.64 -4.13 4.36
N PHE A 51 6.36 -3.26 3.67
CA PHE A 51 7.06 -3.58 2.42
C PHE A 51 8.52 -3.18 2.49
N ARG A 52 9.35 -3.89 1.74
CA ARG A 52 10.70 -3.46 1.40
C ARG A 52 10.62 -2.43 0.28
N VAL A 53 11.12 -1.22 0.54
CA VAL A 53 11.08 -0.14 -0.45
C VAL A 53 11.94 -0.49 -1.67
N GLU A 54 13.04 -1.20 -1.45
CA GLU A 54 13.93 -1.68 -2.53
C GLU A 54 13.23 -2.62 -3.52
N ASP A 55 12.24 -3.40 -3.05
CA ASP A 55 11.51 -4.36 -3.87
C ASP A 55 10.34 -3.70 -4.61
N ALA A 56 9.91 -2.50 -4.20
CA ALA A 56 8.72 -1.84 -4.75
C ALA A 56 8.97 -1.31 -6.17
N GLY A 57 10.23 -1.22 -6.59
CA GLY A 57 10.61 -0.69 -7.90
C GLY A 57 10.39 0.82 -8.05
N ILE A 58 10.27 1.54 -6.93
CA ILE A 58 10.14 3.00 -6.89
C ILE A 58 11.45 3.62 -7.36
N SER A 59 11.37 4.43 -8.41
CA SER A 59 12.48 5.18 -8.98
C SER A 59 12.49 6.62 -8.48
N CYS A 60 13.68 7.23 -8.50
CA CYS A 60 13.80 8.64 -8.16
C CYS A 60 13.00 9.53 -9.10
N GLY A 61 12.14 10.37 -8.52
CA GLY A 61 11.22 11.23 -9.26
C GLY A 61 9.84 10.62 -9.50
N ASP A 62 9.62 9.35 -9.13
CA ASP A 62 8.26 8.81 -9.05
C ASP A 62 7.45 9.60 -8.02
N THR A 63 6.22 9.96 -8.40
CA THR A 63 5.33 10.80 -7.58
C THR A 63 4.10 10.07 -7.10
N GLU A 64 3.86 8.85 -7.57
CA GLU A 64 2.69 8.04 -7.24
C GLU A 64 3.13 6.58 -7.07
N ILE A 65 2.46 5.88 -6.18
CA ILE A 65 2.59 4.43 -6.02
C ILE A 65 1.21 3.79 -6.09
N VAL A 66 1.16 2.58 -6.64
CA VAL A 66 -0.03 1.74 -6.66
C VAL A 66 0.11 0.66 -5.59
N ILE A 67 -0.98 0.41 -4.86
CA ILE A 67 -1.20 -0.79 -4.05
C ILE A 67 -2.27 -1.66 -4.72
N SER A 68 -2.08 -2.97 -4.70
CA SER A 68 -3.03 -3.92 -5.26
C SER A 68 -3.08 -5.20 -4.42
N GLY A 69 -4.17 -5.96 -4.55
CA GLY A 69 -4.36 -7.22 -3.85
C GLY A 69 -5.74 -7.81 -4.09
N GLU A 70 -6.13 -8.75 -3.25
CA GLU A 70 -7.45 -9.36 -3.24
C GLU A 70 -8.06 -9.39 -1.83
N THR A 71 -9.38 -9.46 -1.75
CA THR A 71 -10.09 -9.82 -0.52
C THR A 71 -10.05 -11.33 -0.29
N HIS A 72 -10.38 -11.79 0.91
CA HIS A 72 -10.64 -13.21 1.20
C HIS A 72 -11.76 -13.81 0.33
N GLY A 73 -12.64 -12.97 -0.24
CA GLY A 73 -13.64 -13.35 -1.22
C GLY A 73 -13.12 -13.46 -2.67
N GLY A 74 -11.84 -13.19 -2.91
CA GLY A 74 -11.20 -13.21 -4.23
C GLY A 74 -11.49 -11.97 -5.09
N GLN A 75 -12.03 -10.90 -4.50
CA GLN A 75 -12.27 -9.65 -5.22
C GLN A 75 -10.95 -8.87 -5.31
N LEU A 76 -10.50 -8.61 -6.53
CA LEU A 76 -9.32 -7.79 -6.78
C LEU A 76 -9.59 -6.32 -6.45
N PHE A 77 -8.58 -5.63 -5.90
CA PHE A 77 -8.60 -4.18 -5.70
C PHE A 77 -7.28 -3.55 -6.14
N MET A 78 -7.34 -2.25 -6.41
CA MET A 78 -6.20 -1.41 -6.75
C MET A 78 -6.48 0.00 -6.24
N GLY A 79 -5.51 0.59 -5.56
CA GLY A 79 -5.52 1.99 -5.12
C GLY A 79 -4.20 2.66 -5.47
N SER A 80 -4.19 3.97 -5.57
CA SER A 80 -2.96 4.74 -5.76
C SER A 80 -2.96 5.97 -4.86
N ASP A 81 -1.76 6.38 -4.46
CA ASP A 81 -1.55 7.63 -3.73
C ASP A 81 -0.18 8.22 -4.05
N ASN A 82 0.00 9.49 -3.70
CA ASN A 82 1.21 10.25 -3.97
C ASN A 82 2.34 9.86 -3.02
N ILE A 83 3.56 9.82 -3.56
CA ILE A 83 4.78 9.63 -2.81
C ILE A 83 5.77 10.76 -3.08
N ILE A 84 6.70 10.95 -2.15
CA ILE A 84 7.86 11.82 -2.34
C ILE A 84 9.11 10.97 -2.16
N THR A 85 9.89 10.83 -3.23
CA THR A 85 11.19 10.16 -3.15
C THR A 85 12.24 11.13 -2.61
N THR A 86 12.49 11.10 -1.30
CA THR A 86 13.60 11.81 -0.66
C THR A 86 14.90 11.02 -0.90
N ASP A 87 16.05 11.70 -1.00
CA ASP A 87 17.38 11.13 -1.34
C ASP A 87 17.71 10.91 -2.82
N CYS A 88 17.04 11.63 -3.72
CA CYS A 88 17.39 11.66 -5.15
C CYS A 88 18.61 12.55 -5.51
N SER A 89 19.55 12.70 -4.58
CA SER A 89 20.76 13.51 -4.78
C SER A 89 21.82 12.71 -5.54
N THR A 90 21.76 12.80 -6.87
CA THR A 90 22.82 12.48 -7.85
C THR A 90 23.66 11.23 -7.57
N GLY A 91 23.25 10.08 -8.13
CA GLY A 91 24.24 9.20 -8.78
C GLY A 91 24.41 7.77 -8.28
N THR A 92 23.62 7.26 -7.34
CA THR A 92 23.57 5.81 -7.07
C THR A 92 22.18 5.39 -6.60
N CYS A 93 21.33 4.96 -7.52
CA CYS A 93 20.26 4.02 -7.19
C CYS A 93 20.89 2.62 -7.10
N HIS A 94 20.40 1.82 -6.16
CA HIS A 94 20.89 0.49 -5.77
C HIS A 94 21.21 -0.40 -6.99
N PRO A 95 22.33 -1.17 -7.00
CA PRO A 95 22.60 -2.19 -8.02
C PRO A 95 21.57 -3.32 -8.02
#